data_AF-A0A820IUQ2-F1
#
_entry.id   AF-A0A820IUQ2-F1
#
_cell.length_a   1.000
_cell.length_b   1.000
_cell.length_c   1.000
_cell.angle_alpha   90.00
_cell.angle_beta   90.00
_cell.angle_gamma   90.00
#
_symmetry.space_group_name_H-M   'P 1'
#
loop_
_entity.id
_entity.type
_entity.pdbx_description
1 polymer ?
#
loop_
_entity_poly.entity_id
_entity_poly.type
_entity_poly.pdbx_seq_one_letter_code
_entity_poly.pdbx_strand_id
1 'polypeptide(L)'
;MFFFLYRNFIDRLVEDLIQESMSRGDFNNIKPSGKPLHERNPHYMDFTTYKINEILIDNGYIPEWIQIEKQIRESIEEARINLKRVFKKIASENSQSYDEQKTYLLNNTKWKQALEKFRVDIAEVNVNINKLNLIVPMLWKQQVHYNAEQEIAKIIALDPSKIELPLSEEELSLIHQQELNQRHQEWMNHQLNQRYSVFDAIRDLFQALRNFKV
;
A
#
# COMPACT_ATOMS: atom_id res chain seq x y z
N MET A 1 -23.15 31.32 13.52
CA MET A 1 -22.88 32.52 14.37
C MET A 1 -22.98 32.20 15.87
N PHE A 2 -24.03 31.50 16.33
CA PHE A 2 -24.18 31.09 17.74
C PHE A 2 -23.07 30.17 18.28
N PHE A 3 -22.54 29.26 17.45
CA PHE A 3 -21.48 28.32 17.82
C PHE A 3 -20.11 29.00 18.06
N PHE A 4 -19.83 30.11 17.38
CA PHE A 4 -18.59 30.88 17.57
C PHE A 4 -18.62 31.71 18.86
N LEU A 5 -19.78 32.20 19.29
CA LEU A 5 -19.91 32.91 20.57
C LEU A 5 -19.78 31.95 21.75
N TYR A 6 -20.32 30.74 21.65
CA TYR A 6 -20.24 29.74 22.70
C TYR A 6 -18.79 29.28 22.95
N ARG A 7 -17.99 29.09 21.88
CA ARG A 7 -16.58 28.73 22.02
C ARG A 7 -15.76 29.83 22.72
N ASN A 8 -15.91 31.07 22.28
CA ASN A 8 -15.23 32.21 22.91
C ASN A 8 -15.64 32.44 24.38
N PHE A 9 -16.87 32.10 24.75
CA PHE A 9 -17.33 32.20 26.14
C PHE A 9 -16.70 31.13 27.02
N ILE A 10 -16.66 29.87 26.54
CA ILE A 10 -15.98 28.78 27.25
C ILE A 10 -14.48 29.04 27.37
N ASP A 11 -13.83 29.52 26.31
CA ASP A 11 -12.39 29.81 26.33
C ASP A 11 -12.06 30.88 27.39
N ARG A 12 -12.88 31.93 27.53
CA ARG A 12 -12.69 32.95 28.58
C ARG A 12 -12.93 32.39 29.99
N LEU A 13 -13.96 31.57 30.18
CA LEU A 13 -14.23 30.95 31.48
C LEU A 13 -13.10 30.01 31.93
N VAL A 14 -12.52 29.28 30.98
CA VAL A 14 -11.38 28.39 31.26
C VAL A 14 -10.14 29.21 31.59
N GLU A 15 -9.88 30.30 30.86
CA GLU A 15 -8.75 31.19 31.13
C GLU A 15 -8.86 31.84 32.51
N ASP A 16 -10.06 32.33 32.88
CA ASP A 16 -10.33 32.93 34.20
C ASP A 16 -10.12 31.89 35.32
N LEU A 17 -10.55 30.64 35.10
CA LEU A 17 -10.36 29.55 36.05
C LEU A 17 -8.88 29.18 36.22
N ILE A 18 -8.12 29.15 35.12
CA ILE A 18 -6.68 28.87 35.12
C ILE A 18 -5.93 29.98 35.86
N GLN A 19 -6.25 31.26 35.59
CA GLN A 19 -5.65 32.40 36.27
C GLN A 19 -6.00 32.43 37.77
N GLU A 20 -7.24 32.08 38.12
CA GLU A 20 -7.66 31.94 39.51
C GLU A 20 -6.87 30.85 40.24
N SER A 21 -6.72 29.67 39.64
CA SER A 21 -5.90 28.58 40.18
C SER A 21 -4.40 28.93 40.26
N MET A 22 -3.86 29.71 39.31
CA MET A 22 -2.49 30.24 39.38
C MET A 22 -2.32 31.22 40.54
N SER A 23 -3.30 32.10 40.77
CA SER A 23 -3.27 33.08 41.86
C SER A 23 -3.40 32.43 43.25
N ARG A 24 -4.15 31.33 43.34
CA ARG A 24 -4.32 30.52 44.55
C ARG A 24 -3.11 29.64 44.86
N GLY A 25 -2.17 29.51 43.93
CA GLY A 25 -0.97 28.72 44.11
C GLY A 25 -1.21 27.20 44.06
N ASP A 26 -2.33 26.75 43.48
CA ASP A 26 -2.68 25.32 43.34
C ASP A 26 -1.63 24.54 42.51
N PHE A 27 -0.81 25.25 41.74
CA PHE A 27 0.30 24.70 40.95
C PHE A 27 1.62 24.53 41.72
N ASN A 28 1.73 25.07 42.94
CA ASN A 28 2.98 25.04 43.73
C ASN A 28 3.30 23.67 44.33
N ASN A 29 2.32 22.74 44.38
CA ASN A 29 2.49 21.37 44.89
C ASN A 29 2.46 20.30 43.80
N ILE A 30 2.52 20.71 42.53
CA ILE A 30 2.75 19.77 41.43
C ILE A 30 4.24 19.51 41.43
N LYS A 31 4.65 18.26 41.71
CA LYS A 31 6.05 17.82 41.59
C LYS A 31 6.63 18.39 40.28
N PRO A 32 7.88 18.87 40.25
CA PRO A 32 8.47 19.34 39.01
C PRO A 32 8.33 18.23 37.97
N SER A 33 7.45 18.47 36.97
CA SER A 33 7.31 17.64 35.79
C SER A 33 8.59 17.84 34.98
N GLY A 34 9.61 17.10 35.40
CA GLY A 34 10.97 17.24 34.93
C GLY A 34 11.78 16.01 35.33
N LYS A 35 11.20 14.81 35.25
CA LYS A 35 12.05 13.71 34.80
C LYS A 35 12.32 14.03 33.33
N PRO A 36 13.57 14.25 32.88
CA PRO A 36 13.83 14.26 31.46
C PRO A 36 13.20 12.98 30.90
N LEU A 37 12.35 13.11 29.87
CA LEU A 37 11.86 11.94 29.16
C LEU A 37 13.10 11.11 28.85
N HIS A 38 13.10 9.85 29.30
CA HIS A 38 14.14 8.90 28.93
C HIS A 38 14.32 9.07 27.43
N GLU A 39 15.48 9.56 27.01
CA GLU A 39 15.70 9.90 25.62
C GLU A 39 15.36 8.66 24.81
N ARG A 40 14.25 8.72 24.08
CA ARG A 40 13.96 7.78 23.00
C ARG A 40 14.87 8.14 21.83
N ASN A 41 16.13 8.47 22.11
CA ASN A 41 17.18 8.40 21.12
C ASN A 41 17.45 6.91 21.00
N PRO A 42 17.00 6.25 19.92
CA PRO A 42 17.56 4.96 19.59
C PRO A 42 19.09 5.08 19.67
N HIS A 43 19.73 4.36 20.62
CA HIS A 43 21.19 4.37 20.82
C HIS A 43 22.01 4.06 19.55
N TYR A 44 21.32 3.61 18.49
CA TYR A 44 21.82 3.24 17.18
C TYR A 44 21.75 4.37 16.13
N MET A 45 21.28 5.57 16.47
CA MET A 45 21.19 6.70 15.52
C MET A 45 21.64 8.01 16.18
N ASP A 46 22.37 8.82 15.41
CA ASP A 46 22.75 10.18 15.85
C ASP A 46 21.51 11.04 16.12
N PHE A 47 21.58 11.90 17.13
CA PHE A 47 20.47 12.75 17.57
C PHE A 47 19.92 13.60 16.44
N THR A 48 20.82 14.17 15.63
CA THR A 48 20.47 14.97 14.45
C THR A 48 19.68 14.15 13.44
N THR A 49 20.13 12.93 13.12
CA THR A 49 19.46 12.04 12.15
C THR A 49 18.09 11.59 12.65
N TYR A 50 17.96 11.26 13.94
CA TYR A 50 16.67 10.92 14.53
C TYR A 50 15.70 12.09 14.45
N LYS A 51 16.14 13.29 14.81
CA LYS A 51 15.31 14.51 14.75
C LYS A 51 14.91 14.87 13.33
N ILE A 52 15.80 14.73 12.36
CA ILE A 52 15.47 14.93 10.94
C ILE A 52 14.39 13.94 10.50
N ASN A 53 14.53 12.66 10.82
CA ASN A 53 13.52 11.64 10.48
C ASN A 53 12.17 11.92 11.15
N GLU A 54 12.16 12.35 12.42
CA GLU A 54 10.96 12.75 13.16
C GLU A 54 10.25 13.92 12.47
N ILE A 55 10.99 14.99 12.13
CA ILE A 55 10.45 16.16 11.42
C ILE A 55 9.90 15.77 10.04
N LEU A 56 10.60 14.90 9.29
CA LEU A 56 10.11 14.43 8.00
C LEU A 56 8.76 13.73 8.15
N ILE A 57 8.64 12.80 9.10
CA ILE A 57 7.41 12.05 9.37
C ILE A 57 6.28 12.99 9.79
N ASP A 58 6.55 13.95 10.68
CA ASP A 58 5.56 14.92 11.16
C ASP A 58 5.01 15.82 10.03
N ASN A 59 5.83 16.08 9.01
CA ASN A 59 5.43 16.81 7.81
C ASN A 59 4.85 15.91 6.69
N GLY A 60 4.65 14.61 6.96
CA GLY A 60 4.12 13.64 5.99
C GLY A 60 5.13 13.15 4.95
N TYR A 61 6.43 13.39 5.16
CA TYR A 61 7.51 12.90 4.30
C TYR A 61 8.09 11.58 4.80
N ILE A 62 8.50 10.75 3.84
CA ILE A 62 9.05 9.41 4.09
C ILE A 62 10.59 9.50 4.13
N PRO A 63 11.25 8.98 5.17
CA PRO A 63 12.71 8.86 5.22
C PRO A 63 13.31 8.17 3.98
N GLU A 64 14.48 8.64 3.55
CA GLU A 64 15.15 8.19 2.32
C GLU A 64 15.37 6.67 2.27
N TRP A 65 15.79 6.08 3.38
CA TRP A 65 16.03 4.63 3.45
C TRP A 65 14.76 3.79 3.26
N ILE A 66 13.59 4.30 3.68
CA ILE A 66 12.30 3.63 3.45
C ILE A 66 11.96 3.68 1.96
N GLN A 67 12.23 4.80 1.29
CA GLN A 67 12.01 4.94 -0.14
C GLN A 67 12.90 3.98 -0.94
N ILE A 68 14.18 3.86 -0.59
CA ILE A 68 15.10 2.92 -1.24
C ILE A 68 14.71 1.46 -0.97
N GLU A 69 14.30 1.13 0.26
CA GLU A 69 13.78 -0.21 0.59
C GLU A 69 12.54 -0.57 -0.26
N LYS A 70 11.62 0.38 -0.42
CA LYS A 70 10.45 0.23 -1.30
C LYS A 70 10.88 0.03 -2.76
N GLN A 71 11.79 0.86 -3.26
CA GLN A 71 12.29 0.75 -4.63
C GLN A 71 12.95 -0.61 -4.89
N ILE A 72 13.80 -1.10 -3.98
CA ILE A 72 14.44 -2.42 -4.09
C ILE A 72 13.38 -3.52 -4.21
N ARG A 73 12.36 -3.47 -3.35
CA ARG A 73 11.24 -4.44 -3.37
C ARG A 73 10.45 -4.39 -4.67
N GLU A 74 10.16 -3.21 -5.20
CA GLU A 74 9.42 -3.07 -6.45
C GLU A 74 10.25 -3.54 -7.64
N SER A 75 11.50 -3.08 -7.75
CA SER A 75 12.40 -3.46 -8.84
C SER A 75 12.68 -4.97 -8.89
N ILE A 76 12.87 -5.64 -7.75
CA ILE A 76 13.10 -7.11 -7.74
C ILE A 76 11.85 -7.87 -8.17
N GLU A 77 10.67 -7.44 -7.72
CA GLU A 77 9.41 -8.09 -8.10
C GLU A 77 9.10 -7.87 -9.58
N GLU A 78 9.29 -6.66 -10.10
CA GLU A 78 9.14 -6.36 -11.53
C GLU A 78 10.09 -7.21 -12.39
N ALA A 79 11.36 -7.31 -12.01
CA ALA A 79 12.34 -8.13 -12.71
C ALA A 79 11.91 -9.62 -12.75
N ARG A 80 11.44 -10.16 -11.61
CA ARG A 80 10.92 -11.53 -11.50
C ARG A 80 9.68 -11.74 -12.36
N ILE A 81 8.72 -10.82 -12.31
CA ILE A 81 7.48 -10.88 -13.08
C ILE A 81 7.79 -10.86 -14.57
N ASN A 82 8.69 -9.97 -15.00
CA ASN A 82 9.10 -9.86 -16.40
C ASN A 82 9.72 -11.17 -16.89
N LEU A 83 10.64 -11.76 -16.12
CA LEU A 83 11.27 -13.03 -16.48
C LEU A 83 10.27 -14.18 -16.52
N LYS A 84 9.38 -14.29 -15.52
CA LYS A 84 8.28 -15.28 -15.47
C LYS A 84 7.32 -15.14 -16.65
N ARG A 85 7.01 -13.90 -17.07
CA ARG A 85 6.12 -13.64 -18.21
C ARG A 85 6.72 -14.16 -19.52
N VAL A 86 8.01 -13.90 -19.74
CA VAL A 86 8.73 -14.42 -20.92
C VAL A 86 8.78 -15.95 -20.87
N PHE A 87 9.09 -16.52 -19.70
CA PHE A 87 9.11 -17.97 -19.50
C PHE A 87 7.76 -18.63 -19.84
N LYS A 88 6.65 -18.11 -19.30
CA LYS A 88 5.30 -18.61 -19.56
C LYS A 88 4.91 -18.50 -21.04
N LYS A 89 5.25 -17.38 -21.69
CA LYS A 89 4.99 -17.17 -23.12
C LYS A 89 5.70 -18.23 -23.96
N ILE A 90 6.99 -18.45 -23.72
CA ILE A 90 7.76 -19.45 -24.46
C ILE A 90 7.29 -20.88 -24.16
N ALA A 91 6.92 -21.17 -22.91
CA ALA A 91 6.34 -22.46 -22.54
C ALA A 91 4.99 -22.72 -23.24
N SER A 92 4.14 -21.70 -23.39
CA SER A 92 2.87 -21.83 -24.11
C SER A 92 3.03 -22.04 -25.62
N GLU A 93 4.15 -21.59 -26.21
CA GLU A 93 4.45 -21.78 -27.63
C GLU A 93 4.89 -23.22 -27.96
N ASN A 94 5.28 -24.03 -26.97
CA ASN A 94 5.71 -25.43 -27.17
C ASN A 94 4.95 -26.42 -26.29
N SER A 95 4.06 -27.21 -26.90
CA SER A 95 3.33 -28.30 -26.23
C SER A 95 4.13 -29.61 -26.12
N GLN A 96 5.46 -29.56 -26.12
CA GLN A 96 6.33 -30.75 -26.07
C GLN A 96 6.62 -31.24 -24.65
N SER A 97 7.31 -32.39 -24.54
CA SER A 97 7.72 -32.97 -23.24
C SER A 97 8.63 -32.02 -22.44
N TYR A 98 8.62 -32.12 -21.11
CA TYR A 98 9.32 -31.22 -20.19
C TYR A 98 10.83 -31.07 -20.49
N ASP A 99 11.51 -32.15 -20.86
CA ASP A 99 12.95 -32.14 -21.18
C ASP A 99 13.27 -31.45 -22.53
N GLU A 100 12.38 -31.59 -23.52
CA GLU A 100 12.49 -30.93 -24.82
C GLU A 100 12.20 -29.43 -24.71
N GLN A 101 11.22 -29.07 -23.88
CA GLN A 101 10.90 -27.68 -23.55
C GLN A 101 12.09 -26.95 -22.93
N LYS A 102 12.80 -27.59 -21.98
CA LYS A 102 13.99 -27.00 -21.33
C LYS A 102 15.11 -26.72 -22.34
N THR A 103 15.33 -27.64 -23.27
CA THR A 103 16.33 -27.49 -24.35
C THR A 103 15.94 -26.39 -25.33
N TYR A 104 14.66 -26.29 -25.69
CA TYR A 104 14.15 -25.21 -26.53
C TYR A 104 14.28 -23.83 -25.86
N LEU A 105 13.95 -23.73 -24.57
CA LEU A 105 14.08 -22.50 -23.78
C LEU A 105 15.53 -21.99 -23.79
N LEU A 106 16.50 -22.86 -23.53
CA LEU A 106 17.92 -22.52 -23.52
C LEU A 106 18.44 -22.02 -24.89
N ASN A 107 17.85 -22.49 -25.99
CA ASN A 107 18.23 -22.09 -27.34
C ASN A 107 17.45 -20.88 -27.89
N ASN A 108 16.39 -20.45 -27.20
CA ASN A 108 15.55 -19.34 -27.63
C ASN A 108 16.26 -18.00 -27.44
N THR A 109 16.34 -17.19 -28.51
CA THR A 109 17.01 -15.88 -28.49
C THR A 109 16.32 -14.87 -27.58
N LYS A 110 14.97 -14.88 -27.52
CA LYS A 110 14.18 -14.00 -26.64
C LYS A 110 14.41 -14.35 -25.18
N TRP A 111 14.55 -15.65 -24.86
CA TRP A 111 14.89 -16.09 -23.51
C TRP A 111 16.27 -15.60 -23.09
N LYS A 112 17.29 -15.77 -23.94
CA LYS A 112 18.64 -15.26 -23.67
C LYS A 112 18.66 -13.74 -23.43
N GLN A 113 17.94 -12.97 -24.25
CA GLN A 113 17.81 -11.53 -24.05
C GLN A 113 17.13 -11.18 -22.72
N ALA A 114 16.09 -11.92 -22.34
CA ALA A 114 15.42 -11.73 -21.05
C ALA A 114 16.34 -12.07 -19.87
N LEU A 115 17.19 -13.09 -19.99
CA LEU A 115 18.20 -13.42 -18.98
C LEU A 115 19.24 -12.31 -18.83
N GLU A 116 19.77 -11.77 -19.93
CA GLU A 116 20.73 -10.66 -19.84
C GLU A 116 20.09 -9.41 -19.24
N LYS A 117 18.85 -9.08 -19.64
CA LYS A 117 18.13 -7.96 -19.04
C LYS A 117 17.95 -8.17 -17.53
N PHE A 118 17.51 -9.36 -17.12
CA PHE A 118 17.34 -9.69 -15.71
C PHE A 118 18.65 -9.55 -14.92
N ARG A 119 19.80 -9.97 -15.48
CA ARG A 119 21.11 -9.78 -14.84
C ARG A 119 21.45 -8.32 -14.62
N VAL A 120 21.15 -7.46 -15.60
CA VAL A 120 21.34 -6.02 -15.50
C VAL A 120 20.43 -5.44 -14.41
N ASP A 121 19.15 -5.81 -14.41
CA ASP A 121 18.18 -5.34 -13.40
C ASP A 121 18.62 -5.75 -11.98
N ILE A 122 19.09 -7.00 -11.79
CA ILE A 122 19.62 -7.47 -10.49
C ILE A 122 20.89 -6.72 -10.09
N ALA A 123 21.77 -6.40 -11.03
CA ALA A 123 22.97 -5.61 -10.75
C ALA A 123 22.60 -4.21 -10.25
N GLU A 124 21.60 -3.56 -10.86
CA GLU A 124 21.09 -2.27 -10.41
C GLU A 124 20.44 -2.35 -9.01
N VAL A 125 19.64 -3.39 -8.76
CA VAL A 125 19.08 -3.65 -7.43
C VAL A 125 20.19 -3.80 -6.39
N ASN A 126 21.27 -4.51 -6.71
CA ASN A 126 22.41 -4.69 -5.79
C ASN A 126 23.15 -3.36 -5.52
N VAL A 127 23.20 -2.44 -6.48
CA VAL A 127 23.70 -1.07 -6.25
C VAL A 127 22.81 -0.33 -5.26
N ASN A 128 21.48 -0.46 -5.38
CA ASN A 128 20.55 0.16 -4.44
C ASN A 128 20.62 -0.50 -3.04
N ILE A 129 20.85 -1.81 -2.96
CA ILE A 129 21.13 -2.50 -1.70
C ILE A 129 22.39 -1.96 -1.04
N ASN A 130 23.46 -1.70 -1.81
CA ASN A 130 24.65 -1.05 -1.26
C ASN A 130 24.33 0.32 -0.68
N LYS A 131 23.57 1.15 -1.41
CA LYS A 131 23.13 2.45 -0.89
C LYS A 131 22.33 2.30 0.40
N LEU A 132 21.35 1.38 0.41
CA LEU A 132 20.55 1.07 1.60
C LEU A 132 21.44 0.68 2.78
N ASN A 133 22.40 -0.22 2.58
CA ASN A 133 23.28 -0.70 3.63
C ASN A 133 24.19 0.40 4.20
N LEU A 134 24.48 1.44 3.42
CA LEU A 134 25.28 2.60 3.84
C LEU A 134 24.45 3.64 4.62
N ILE A 135 23.18 3.81 4.30
CA ILE A 135 22.32 4.84 4.92
C ILE A 135 21.52 4.34 6.12
N VAL A 136 21.27 3.03 6.19
CA VAL A 136 20.41 2.45 7.22
C VAL A 136 21.12 2.51 8.57
N PRO A 137 20.49 3.10 9.61
CA PRO A 137 21.10 3.24 10.93
C PRO A 137 21.14 1.93 11.74
N MET A 138 20.48 0.86 11.27
CA MET A 138 20.30 -0.39 12.00
C MET A 138 20.92 -1.57 11.23
N LEU A 139 21.90 -2.27 11.82
CA LEU A 139 22.56 -3.40 11.15
C LEU A 139 21.60 -4.51 10.72
N TRP A 140 20.56 -4.81 11.50
CA TRP A 140 19.58 -5.85 11.17
C TRP A 140 18.63 -5.49 10.01
N LYS A 141 18.67 -4.24 9.53
CA LYS A 141 17.92 -3.77 8.37
C LYS A 141 18.76 -3.79 7.08
N GLN A 142 20.04 -4.14 7.17
CA GLN A 142 20.89 -4.34 6.01
C GLN A 142 20.46 -5.60 5.24
N GLN A 143 20.64 -5.56 3.92
CA GLN A 143 20.24 -6.62 2.99
C GLN A 143 21.46 -7.22 2.30
N VAL A 144 21.38 -8.52 1.99
CA VAL A 144 22.40 -9.21 1.19
C VAL A 144 22.07 -9.04 -0.29
N HIS A 145 23.10 -9.01 -1.12
CA HIS A 145 22.92 -8.97 -2.57
C HIS A 145 22.15 -10.17 -3.10
N TYR A 146 21.36 -9.93 -4.13
CA TYR A 146 20.73 -10.97 -4.92
C TYR A 146 21.72 -11.58 -5.91
N ASN A 147 21.69 -12.90 -6.01
CA ASN A 147 22.43 -13.64 -7.04
C ASN A 147 21.50 -13.94 -8.21
N ALA A 148 21.75 -13.32 -9.36
CA ALA A 148 20.91 -13.47 -10.55
C ALA A 148 20.79 -14.94 -11.00
N GLU A 149 21.88 -15.70 -10.99
CA GLU A 149 21.89 -17.10 -11.45
C GLU A 149 21.07 -18.01 -10.53
N GLN A 150 21.12 -17.78 -9.22
CA GLN A 150 20.30 -18.53 -8.27
C GLN A 150 18.81 -18.25 -8.46
N GLU A 151 18.44 -17.00 -8.72
CA GLU A 151 17.05 -16.63 -8.98
C GLU A 151 16.55 -17.19 -10.32
N ILE A 152 17.38 -17.15 -11.36
CA ILE A 152 17.09 -17.76 -12.66
C ILE A 152 16.88 -19.27 -12.50
N ALA A 153 17.76 -19.96 -11.76
CA ALA A 153 17.66 -21.39 -11.52
C ALA A 153 16.35 -21.77 -10.80
N LYS A 154 15.92 -20.96 -9.82
CA LYS A 154 14.62 -21.14 -9.15
C LYS A 154 13.46 -21.00 -10.14
N ILE A 155 13.52 -20.04 -11.05
CA ILE A 155 12.47 -19.81 -12.06
C ILE A 155 12.41 -20.96 -13.08
N ILE A 156 13.55 -21.46 -13.54
CA ILE A 156 13.61 -22.59 -14.46
C ILE A 156 13.12 -23.88 -13.79
N ALA A 157 13.34 -24.04 -12.49
CA ALA A 157 12.86 -25.20 -11.74
C ALA A 157 11.34 -25.16 -11.48
N LEU A 158 10.70 -23.99 -11.62
CA LEU A 158 9.24 -23.85 -11.45
C LEU A 158 8.51 -24.39 -12.68
N ASP A 159 7.40 -25.11 -12.43
CA ASP A 159 6.47 -25.53 -13.47
C ASP A 159 5.74 -24.32 -14.07
N PRO A 160 5.80 -24.07 -15.39
CA PRO A 160 5.13 -22.96 -16.06
C PRO A 160 3.64 -22.84 -15.71
N SER A 161 2.97 -23.97 -15.44
CA SER A 161 1.53 -24.03 -15.14
C SER A 161 1.18 -23.47 -13.75
N LYS A 162 2.15 -23.48 -12.83
CA LYS A 162 1.99 -23.01 -11.44
C LYS A 162 2.43 -21.55 -11.27
N ILE A 163 2.85 -20.89 -12.34
CA ILE A 163 3.27 -19.49 -12.29
C ILE A 163 2.02 -18.60 -12.32
N GLU A 164 1.62 -18.19 -11.13
CA GLU A 164 0.71 -17.07 -10.92
C GLU A 164 1.47 -15.78 -11.23
N LEU A 165 1.09 -15.13 -12.33
CA LEU A 165 1.55 -13.78 -12.64
C LEU A 165 0.54 -12.81 -12.00
N PRO A 166 1.00 -11.75 -11.32
CA PRO A 166 0.09 -10.69 -10.95
C PRO A 166 -0.58 -10.15 -12.21
N LEU A 167 -1.89 -9.92 -12.11
CA LEU A 167 -2.68 -9.31 -13.17
C LEU A 167 -1.99 -8.03 -13.63
N SER A 168 -1.90 -7.83 -14.94
CA SER A 168 -1.35 -6.60 -15.50
C SER A 168 -2.18 -5.39 -15.03
N GLU A 169 -1.57 -4.20 -15.02
CA GLU A 169 -2.27 -2.96 -14.66
C GLU A 169 -3.51 -2.74 -15.56
N GLU A 170 -3.42 -3.15 -16.83
CA GLU A 170 -4.53 -3.13 -17.78
C GLU A 170 -5.68 -4.04 -17.32
N GLU A 171 -5.39 -5.29 -16.95
CA GLU A 171 -6.38 -6.24 -16.44
C GLU A 171 -7.00 -5.77 -15.11
N LEU A 172 -6.19 -5.19 -14.21
CA LEU A 172 -6.68 -4.62 -12.95
C LEU A 172 -7.60 -3.40 -13.19
N SER A 173 -7.24 -2.54 -14.14
CA SER A 173 -8.07 -1.38 -14.51
C SER A 173 -9.40 -1.81 -15.14
N LEU A 174 -9.38 -2.87 -15.96
CA LEU A 174 -10.56 -3.46 -16.57
C LEU A 174 -11.49 -4.09 -15.52
N ILE A 175 -10.94 -4.84 -14.57
CA ILE A 175 -11.71 -5.42 -13.45
C ILE A 175 -12.32 -4.30 -12.60
N HIS A 176 -11.54 -3.27 -12.28
CA HIS A 176 -12.05 -2.13 -11.52
C HIS A 176 -13.18 -1.40 -12.25
N GLN A 177 -13.05 -1.17 -13.56
CA GLN A 177 -14.12 -0.59 -14.38
C GLN A 177 -15.36 -1.50 -14.44
N GLN A 178 -15.17 -2.82 -14.56
CA GLN A 178 -16.27 -3.78 -14.55
C GLN A 178 -17.01 -3.78 -13.21
N GLU A 179 -16.28 -3.74 -12.10
CA GLU A 179 -16.85 -3.68 -10.76
C GLU A 179 -17.63 -2.37 -10.52
N LEU A 180 -17.08 -1.23 -10.97
CA LEU A 180 -17.78 0.05 -10.95
C LEU A 180 -19.06 0.02 -11.78
N ASN A 181 -19.01 -0.59 -12.97
CA ASN A 181 -20.17 -0.76 -13.84
C ASN A 181 -21.22 -1.67 -13.19
N GLN A 182 -20.82 -2.76 -12.55
CA GLN A 182 -21.72 -3.66 -11.81
C GLN A 182 -22.39 -2.95 -10.63
N ARG A 183 -21.60 -2.24 -9.79
CA ARG A 183 -22.13 -1.43 -8.69
C ARG A 183 -23.10 -0.35 -9.17
N HIS A 184 -22.82 0.26 -10.32
CA HIS A 184 -23.72 1.23 -10.92
C HIS A 184 -25.05 0.58 -11.36
N GLN A 185 -25.00 -0.60 -11.98
CA GLN A 185 -26.21 -1.36 -12.34
C GLN A 185 -27.02 -1.80 -11.11
N GLU A 186 -26.34 -2.28 -10.06
CA GLU A 186 -26.98 -2.62 -8.78
C GLU A 186 -27.64 -1.41 -8.13
N TRP A 187 -26.96 -0.26 -8.14
CA TRP A 187 -27.52 1.00 -7.66
C TRP A 187 -28.76 1.40 -8.46
N MET A 188 -28.73 1.32 -9.79
CA MET A 188 -29.88 1.60 -10.66
C MET A 188 -31.06 0.66 -10.37
N ASN A 189 -30.80 -0.64 -10.21
CA ASN A 189 -31.81 -1.64 -9.88
C ASN A 189 -32.40 -1.42 -8.49
N HIS A 190 -31.58 -1.03 -7.51
CA HIS A 190 -32.04 -0.69 -6.16
C HIS A 190 -32.93 0.57 -6.18
N GLN A 191 -32.56 1.61 -6.95
CA GLN A 191 -33.38 2.81 -7.13
C GLN A 191 -34.72 2.50 -7.81
N LEU A 192 -34.71 1.64 -8.83
CA LEU A 192 -35.92 1.17 -9.50
C LEU A 192 -36.82 0.39 -8.53
N ASN A 193 -36.28 -0.57 -7.77
CA ASN A 193 -37.05 -1.34 -6.79
C ASN A 193 -37.67 -0.48 -5.69
N GLN A 194 -36.98 0.55 -5.22
CA GLN A 194 -37.58 1.51 -4.27
C GLN A 194 -38.72 2.30 -4.90
N ARG A 195 -38.59 2.71 -6.17
CA ARG A 195 -39.68 3.36 -6.90
C ARG A 195 -40.86 2.42 -7.13
N TYR A 196 -40.63 1.17 -7.54
CA TYR A 196 -41.69 0.17 -7.70
C TYR A 196 -42.39 -0.14 -6.38
N SER A 197 -41.66 -0.24 -5.26
CA SER A 197 -42.25 -0.43 -3.92
C SER A 197 -43.18 0.72 -3.50
N VAL A 198 -42.81 1.97 -3.79
CA VAL A 198 -43.66 3.14 -3.52
C VAL A 198 -44.88 3.16 -4.45
N PHE A 199 -44.71 2.83 -5.73
CA PHE A 199 -45.82 2.77 -6.68
C PHE A 199 -46.80 1.64 -6.38
N ASP A 200 -46.32 0.46 -5.98
CA ASP A 200 -47.15 -0.66 -5.55
C ASP A 200 -47.89 -0.34 -4.24
N ALA A 201 -47.23 0.31 -3.27
CA ALA A 201 -47.89 0.77 -2.04
C ALA A 201 -48.99 1.81 -2.33
N ILE A 202 -48.76 2.73 -3.27
CA ILE A 202 -49.78 3.70 -3.71
C ILE A 202 -50.93 3.00 -4.45
N ARG A 203 -50.62 2.03 -5.33
CA ARG A 203 -51.61 1.25 -6.07
C ARG A 203 -52.49 0.42 -5.14
N ASP A 204 -51.89 -0.23 -4.15
CA ASP A 204 -52.58 -1.04 -3.14
C ASP A 204 -53.43 -0.15 -2.22
N LEU A 205 -52.96 1.05 -1.86
CA LEU A 205 -53.75 2.05 -1.15
C LEU A 205 -54.95 2.53 -1.99
N PHE A 206 -54.76 2.73 -3.29
CA PHE A 206 -55.82 3.14 -4.21
C PHE A 206 -56.86 2.02 -4.42
N GLN A 207 -56.44 0.76 -4.48
CA GLN A 207 -57.32 -0.41 -4.52
C GLN A 207 -58.09 -0.58 -3.20
N ALA A 208 -57.44 -0.39 -2.05
CA ALA A 208 -58.09 -0.43 -0.75
C ALA A 208 -59.14 0.68 -0.59
N LEU A 209 -58.84 1.90 -1.04
CA LEU A 209 -59.79 3.02 -1.05
C LEU A 209 -60.96 2.81 -2.03
N ARG A 210 -60.72 2.16 -3.17
CA ARG A 210 -61.77 1.80 -4.13
C ARG A 210 -62.74 0.74 -3.58
N ASN A 211 -62.27 -0.16 -2.72
CA ASN A 211 -63.08 -1.17 -2.04
C ASN A 211 -63.85 -0.61 -0.82
N PHE A 212 -63.51 0.59 -0.34
CA PHE A 212 -64.15 1.25 0.80
C PHE A 212 -65.34 2.16 0.41
N LYS A 213 -65.63 2.32 -0.90
CA LYS A 213 -66.88 2.93 -1.39
C LYS A 213 -67.88 1.83 -1.75
N VAL A 214 -68.53 1.27 -0.73
CA VAL A 214 -69.87 0.65 -0.78
C VAL A 214 -70.65 1.19 0.41
#